data_AF-A0A936KRJ8-F1
#
_entry.id   AF-A0A936KRJ8-F1
#
_cell.length_a   1.000
_cell.length_b   1.000
_cell.length_c   1.000
_cell.angle_alpha   90.00
_cell.angle_beta   90.00
_cell.angle_gamma   90.00
#
_symmetry.space_group_name_H-M   'P 1'
#
loop_
_entity.id
_entity.type
_entity.pdbx_description
1 polymer ?
#
loop_
_entity_poly.entity_id
_entity_poly.type
_entity_poly.pdbx_seq_one_letter_code
_entity_poly.pdbx_strand_id
1 'polypeptide(L)'
;MQETSRGGFMGTTYTVNTGGLAASARKVIGDVKTFEDISTGLQSDSGSIGSAVGSDCPELSSAVDHYFAVMGLAYLAYAECTTALSNNMNAAAASYAADDQDAESRYRGRARKAI
;
A
#
# COMPACT_ATOMS: atom_id res chain seq x y z
N MET A 1 -25.37 41.87 -20.20
CA MET A 1 -24.69 41.91 -18.88
C MET A 1 -24.59 40.47 -18.40
N GLN A 2 -23.42 40.07 -17.93
CA GLN A 2 -23.12 38.71 -17.45
C GLN A 2 -23.93 38.42 -16.18
N GLU A 3 -24.67 37.32 -16.16
CA GLU A 3 -25.03 36.66 -14.90
C GLU A 3 -24.11 35.46 -14.71
N THR A 4 -23.16 35.64 -13.79
CA THR A 4 -22.31 34.60 -13.24
C THR A 4 -23.16 33.64 -12.42
N SER A 5 -23.49 32.48 -13.00
CA SER A 5 -24.02 31.36 -12.23
C SER A 5 -22.91 30.78 -11.35
N ARG A 6 -22.77 31.34 -10.15
CA ARG A 6 -22.08 30.76 -8.99
C ARG A 6 -23.17 30.26 -8.05
N GLY A 7 -23.66 29.05 -8.29
CA GLY A 7 -24.64 28.41 -7.42
C GLY A 7 -24.55 26.90 -7.56
N GLY A 8 -24.02 26.25 -6.51
CA GLY A 8 -24.02 24.78 -6.44
C GLY A 8 -22.81 24.23 -5.72
N PHE A 9 -22.67 24.54 -4.43
CA PHE A 9 -21.82 23.76 -3.52
C PHE A 9 -22.49 22.39 -3.32
N MET A 10 -22.42 21.50 -4.32
CA MET A 10 -22.66 20.07 -4.12
C MET A 10 -21.42 19.50 -3.42
N GLY A 11 -21.26 19.85 -2.15
CA GLY A 11 -20.39 19.11 -1.26
C GLY A 11 -21.05 17.77 -1.01
N THR A 12 -20.82 16.78 -1.88
CA THR A 12 -20.94 15.39 -1.48
C THR A 12 -19.99 15.23 -0.30
N THR A 13 -20.55 15.24 0.92
CA THR A 13 -19.83 14.90 2.14
C THR A 13 -19.53 13.41 2.05
N TYR A 14 -18.53 13.05 1.25
CA TYR A 14 -17.86 11.79 1.43
C TYR A 14 -17.15 11.92 2.78
N THR A 15 -17.82 11.55 3.87
CA THR A 15 -17.12 11.21 5.11
C THR A 15 -16.18 10.08 4.76
N VAL A 16 -14.95 10.41 4.39
CA VAL A 16 -13.95 9.40 4.09
C VAL A 16 -13.68 8.69 5.41
N ASN A 17 -13.90 7.38 5.44
CA ASN A 17 -13.65 6.57 6.63
C ASN A 17 -12.13 6.44 6.84
N THR A 18 -11.51 7.51 7.35
CA THR A 18 -10.07 7.61 7.62
C THR A 18 -9.59 6.50 8.55
N GLY A 19 -10.42 6.11 9.53
CA GLY A 19 -10.16 4.96 10.40
C GLY A 19 -10.13 3.62 9.66
N GLY A 20 -11.07 3.40 8.74
CA GLY A 20 -11.12 2.23 7.87
C GLY A 20 -9.95 2.16 6.88
N LEU A 21 -9.52 3.31 6.36
CA LEU A 21 -8.37 3.41 5.46
C LEU A 21 -7.06 3.08 6.19
N ALA A 22 -6.85 3.63 7.38
CA ALA A 22 -5.69 3.29 8.22
C ALA A 22 -5.69 1.82 8.68
N ALA A 23 -6.87 1.26 8.99
CA ALA A 23 -6.99 -0.17 9.31
C ALA A 23 -6.65 -1.05 8.11
N SER A 24 -7.07 -0.67 6.91
CA SER A 24 -6.74 -1.38 5.68
C SER A 24 -5.25 -1.31 5.36
N ALA A 25 -4.61 -0.15 5.55
CA ALA A 25 -3.16 0.01 5.42
C ALA A 25 -2.38 -0.92 6.37
N ARG A 26 -2.83 -1.03 7.63
CA ARG A 26 -2.24 -1.95 8.62
C ARG A 26 -2.41 -3.43 8.25
N LYS A 27 -3.56 -3.81 7.66
CA LYS A 27 -3.77 -5.17 7.18
C LYS A 27 -2.81 -5.51 6.04
N VAL A 28 -2.72 -4.61 5.06
CA VAL A 28 -1.89 -4.77 3.87
C VAL A 28 -0.40 -4.82 4.22
N ILE A 29 0.09 -3.96 5.12
CA ILE A 29 1.49 -4.03 5.57
C ILE A 29 1.79 -5.28 6.42
N GLY A 30 0.80 -5.86 7.09
CA GLY A 30 0.96 -7.10 7.86
C GLY A 30 1.41 -8.28 7.01
N ASP A 31 1.07 -8.28 5.72
CA ASP A 31 1.42 -9.35 4.79
C ASP A 31 2.86 -9.21 4.24
N VAL A 32 3.50 -8.03 4.36
CA VAL A 32 4.85 -7.74 3.81
C VAL A 32 5.90 -8.70 4.34
N LYS A 33 5.91 -8.92 5.67
CA LYS A 33 6.86 -9.84 6.30
C LYS A 33 6.73 -11.26 5.75
N THR A 34 5.52 -11.70 5.45
CA THR A 34 5.26 -13.03 4.86
C THR A 34 5.91 -13.13 3.48
N PHE A 35 5.81 -12.10 2.65
CA PHE A 35 6.43 -12.11 1.32
C PHE A 35 7.96 -12.05 1.38
N GLU A 36 8.53 -11.28 2.31
CA GLU A 36 9.97 -11.26 2.57
C GLU A 36 10.46 -12.64 3.04
N ASP A 37 9.78 -13.25 4.01
CA ASP A 37 10.12 -14.57 4.55
C ASP A 37 10.03 -15.65 3.45
N ILE A 38 9.01 -15.59 2.57
CA ILE A 38 8.89 -16.49 1.40
C ILE A 38 10.06 -16.27 0.42
N SER A 39 10.38 -15.01 0.08
CA SER A 39 11.50 -14.70 -0.83
C SER A 39 12.82 -15.25 -0.31
N THR A 40 13.10 -15.07 0.98
CA THR A 40 14.30 -15.62 1.62
C THR A 40 14.29 -17.15 1.66
N GLY A 41 13.15 -17.78 1.95
CA GLY A 41 12.99 -19.22 1.92
C GLY A 41 13.29 -19.81 0.53
N LEU A 42 12.74 -19.21 -0.52
CA LEU A 42 12.98 -19.63 -1.91
C LEU A 42 14.47 -19.56 -2.30
N GLN A 43 15.20 -18.54 -1.83
CA GLN A 43 16.65 -18.45 -2.06
C GLN A 43 17.44 -19.54 -1.32
N SER A 44 17.02 -19.89 -0.10
CA SER A 44 17.65 -20.97 0.68
C SER A 44 17.38 -22.35 0.08
N ASP A 45 16.14 -22.59 -0.38
CA ASP A 45 15.72 -23.86 -0.96
C ASP A 45 16.37 -24.11 -2.33
N SER A 46 16.63 -23.06 -3.12
CA SER A 46 17.39 -23.18 -4.39
C SER A 46 18.76 -23.84 -4.16
N GLY A 47 19.53 -23.37 -3.17
CA GLY A 47 20.85 -23.92 -2.88
C GLY A 47 20.81 -25.39 -2.45
N SER A 48 19.74 -25.81 -1.76
CA SER A 48 19.54 -27.19 -1.32
C SER A 48 19.13 -28.10 -2.48
N ILE A 49 18.14 -27.68 -3.28
CA ILE A 49 17.59 -28.46 -4.40
C ILE A 49 18.58 -28.53 -5.56
N GLY A 50 19.26 -27.43 -5.91
CA GLY A 50 20.32 -27.41 -6.93
C GLY A 50 21.43 -28.41 -6.59
N SER A 51 21.82 -28.50 -5.32
CA SER A 51 22.80 -29.50 -4.87
C SER A 51 22.28 -30.95 -4.95
N ALA A 52 20.97 -31.16 -4.77
CA ALA A 52 20.34 -32.48 -4.76
C ALA A 52 20.00 -33.02 -6.16
N VAL A 53 19.68 -32.13 -7.11
CA VAL A 53 19.57 -32.47 -8.54
C VAL A 53 20.92 -32.94 -9.08
N GLY A 54 22.00 -32.49 -8.43
CA GLY A 54 23.34 -33.03 -8.61
C GLY A 54 24.02 -32.52 -9.88
N SER A 55 25.35 -32.65 -9.88
CA SER A 55 26.24 -32.32 -11.00
C SER A 55 25.92 -33.08 -12.29
N ASP A 56 25.06 -34.10 -12.22
CA ASP A 56 24.73 -35.02 -13.32
C ASP A 56 23.74 -34.41 -14.32
N CYS A 57 23.02 -33.34 -13.94
CA CYS A 57 22.11 -32.59 -14.81
C CYS A 57 22.25 -31.06 -14.57
N PRO A 58 23.35 -30.44 -15.04
CA PRO A 58 23.64 -29.04 -14.78
C PRO A 58 22.61 -28.08 -15.38
N GLU A 59 21.98 -28.43 -16.50
CA GLU A 59 20.90 -27.64 -17.10
C GLU A 59 19.65 -27.61 -16.20
N LEU A 60 19.33 -28.73 -15.56
CA LEU A 60 18.19 -28.82 -14.64
C LEU A 60 18.48 -28.05 -13.34
N SER A 61 19.69 -28.17 -12.80
CA SER A 61 20.12 -27.36 -11.64
C SER A 61 20.01 -25.85 -11.95
N SER A 62 20.51 -25.42 -13.11
CA SER A 62 20.43 -24.02 -13.52
C SER A 62 19.00 -23.53 -13.72
N ALA A 63 18.11 -24.36 -14.28
CA ALA A 63 16.70 -24.01 -14.46
C ALA A 63 15.97 -23.87 -13.11
N VAL A 64 16.29 -24.74 -12.14
CA VAL A 64 15.77 -24.68 -10.77
C VAL A 64 16.21 -23.39 -10.08
N ASP A 65 17.51 -23.09 -10.08
CA ASP A 65 18.03 -21.87 -9.48
C ASP A 65 17.42 -20.61 -10.11
N HIS A 66 17.26 -20.62 -11.44
CA HIS A 66 16.62 -19.52 -12.15
C HIS A 66 15.16 -19.34 -11.73
N TYR A 67 14.38 -20.42 -11.60
CA TYR A 67 12.99 -20.37 -11.16
C TYR A 67 12.87 -19.75 -9.75
N PHE A 68 13.66 -20.23 -8.79
CA PHE A 68 13.64 -19.73 -7.42
C PHE A 68 14.09 -18.27 -7.33
N ALA A 69 15.10 -17.86 -8.11
CA ALA A 69 15.54 -16.48 -8.17
C ALA A 69 14.45 -15.54 -8.71
N VAL A 70 13.78 -15.93 -9.81
CA VAL A 70 12.69 -15.14 -10.41
C VAL A 70 11.50 -15.03 -9.45
N MET A 71 11.12 -16.13 -8.80
CA MET A 71 10.02 -16.13 -7.83
C MET A 71 10.35 -15.29 -6.59
N GLY A 72 11.58 -15.39 -6.06
CA GLY A 72 12.02 -14.55 -4.93
C GLY A 72 11.94 -13.05 -5.26
N LEU A 73 12.45 -12.64 -6.43
CA LEU A 73 12.35 -11.25 -6.88
C LEU A 73 10.90 -10.78 -7.02
N ALA A 74 9.98 -11.63 -7.48
CA ALA A 74 8.58 -11.29 -7.59
C ALA A 74 7.93 -11.05 -6.20
N TYR A 75 8.23 -11.88 -5.21
CA TYR A 75 7.74 -11.68 -3.84
C TYR A 75 8.32 -10.43 -3.19
N LEU A 76 9.60 -10.11 -3.43
CA LEU A 76 10.21 -8.87 -2.97
C LEU A 76 9.53 -7.64 -3.60
N ALA A 77 9.29 -7.65 -4.92
CA ALA A 77 8.57 -6.57 -5.59
C ALA A 77 7.14 -6.40 -5.04
N TYR A 78 6.48 -7.51 -4.70
CA TYR A 78 5.16 -7.47 -4.07
C TYR A 78 5.22 -6.85 -2.67
N ALA A 79 6.23 -7.17 -1.86
CA ALA A 79 6.49 -6.54 -0.55
C ALA A 79 6.69 -5.02 -0.68
N GLU A 80 7.49 -4.58 -1.64
CA GLU A 80 7.73 -3.15 -1.92
C GLU A 80 6.45 -2.42 -2.35
N CYS A 81 5.69 -2.99 -3.29
CA CYS A 81 4.43 -2.40 -3.76
C CYS A 81 3.40 -2.31 -2.64
N THR A 82 3.30 -3.35 -1.81
CA THR A 82 2.41 -3.43 -0.65
C THR A 82 2.76 -2.37 0.39
N THR A 83 4.06 -2.14 0.62
CA THR A 83 4.55 -1.08 1.49
C THR A 83 4.21 0.31 0.96
N ALA A 84 4.45 0.56 -0.34
CA ALA A 84 4.11 1.83 -0.98
C ALA A 84 2.60 2.12 -0.92
N LEU A 85 1.77 1.10 -1.16
CA LEU A 85 0.31 1.22 -1.05
C LEU A 85 -0.11 1.59 0.38
N SER A 86 0.43 0.91 1.39
CA SER A 86 0.15 1.23 2.80
C SER A 86 0.52 2.68 3.16
N ASN A 87 1.70 3.14 2.71
CA ASN A 87 2.15 4.51 2.92
C ASN A 87 1.20 5.54 2.28
N ASN A 88 0.76 5.30 1.04
CA ASN A 88 -0.19 6.16 0.34
C ASN A 88 -1.55 6.20 1.06
N MET A 89 -2.05 5.05 1.55
CA MET A 89 -3.29 4.98 2.31
C MET A 89 -3.21 5.75 3.63
N ASN A 90 -2.08 5.66 4.34
CA ASN A 90 -1.84 6.43 5.56
C ASN A 90 -1.75 7.94 5.29
N ALA A 91 -1.05 8.34 4.23
CA ALA A 91 -0.95 9.74 3.81
C ALA A 91 -2.32 10.32 3.44
N ALA A 92 -3.12 9.56 2.69
CA ALA A 92 -4.50 9.95 2.36
C ALA A 92 -5.36 10.07 3.62
N ALA A 93 -5.30 9.11 4.55
CA ALA A 93 -6.03 9.17 5.82
C ALA A 93 -5.67 10.43 6.63
N ALA A 94 -4.38 10.77 6.69
CA ALA A 94 -3.91 11.97 7.37
C ALA A 94 -4.39 13.27 6.69
N SER A 95 -4.38 13.32 5.35
CA SER A 95 -4.88 14.47 4.58
C SER A 95 -6.36 14.72 4.85
N TYR A 96 -7.19 13.68 4.77
CA TYR A 96 -8.63 13.82 5.03
C TYR A 96 -8.92 14.24 6.48
N ALA A 97 -8.16 13.71 7.45
CA ALA A 97 -8.31 14.13 8.85
C ALA A 97 -7.93 15.61 9.06
N ALA A 98 -6.95 16.14 8.31
CA ALA A 98 -6.58 17.55 8.35
C ALA A 98 -7.65 18.44 7.69
N ASP A 99 -8.20 18.01 6.56
CA ASP A 99 -9.29 18.72 5.87
C ASP A 99 -10.55 18.81 6.76
N ASP A 100 -10.91 17.73 7.46
CA ASP A 100 -12.03 17.71 8.41
C ASP A 100 -11.80 18.70 9.57
N GLN A 101 -10.58 18.76 10.12
CA GLN A 101 -10.22 19.70 11.19
C GLN A 101 -10.28 21.17 10.73
N ASP A 102 -9.79 21.48 9.51
CA ASP A 102 -9.86 22.83 8.96
C ASP A 102 -11.32 23.24 8.65
N ALA A 103 -12.12 22.33 8.09
CA ALA A 103 -13.54 22.56 7.86
C ALA A 103 -14.30 22.86 9.16
N GLU A 104 -14.04 22.08 10.21
CA GLU A 104 -14.64 22.28 11.53
C GLU A 104 -14.19 23.61 12.17
N SER A 105 -12.90 23.94 12.09
CA SER A 105 -12.34 25.21 12.55
C SER A 105 -13.01 26.42 11.89
N ARG A 106 -13.14 26.39 10.56
CA ARG A 106 -13.82 27.44 9.78
C ARG A 106 -15.29 27.57 10.14
N TYR A 107 -15.98 26.45 10.32
CA TYR A 107 -17.39 26.44 10.72
C TYR A 107 -17.60 27.08 12.09
N ARG A 108 -16.83 26.65 13.10
CA ARG A 108 -16.86 27.24 14.47
C ARG A 108 -16.48 28.72 14.46
N GLY A 109 -15.51 29.12 13.63
CA GLY A 109 -15.08 30.51 13.48
C GLY A 109 -16.16 31.42 12.85
N ARG A 110 -16.95 30.92 11.89
CA ARG A 110 -18.08 31.66 11.33
C ARG A 110 -19.25 31.77 12.31
N ALA A 111 -19.55 30.70 13.04
CA ALA A 111 -20.61 30.70 14.06
C ALA A 111 -20.35 31.76 15.15
N ARG A 112 -19.09 31.97 15.57
CA ARG A 112 -18.73 33.02 16.54
C ARG A 112 -18.85 34.45 16.01
N LYS A 113 -18.82 34.67 14.69
CA LYS A 113 -18.97 36.01 14.09
C LYS A 113 -20.42 36.39 13.79
N ALA A 114 -21.34 35.44 13.91
CA ALA A 114 -22.77 35.64 13.67
C ALA A 114 -23.57 35.97 14.94
N ILE A 115 -22.92 35.86 16.12
CA ILE A 115 -23.42 36.28 17.44
C ILE A 115 -22.87 37.67 17.72
#